data_AF-A0A7C0Y8Z6-F1
#
_entry.id   AF-A0A7C0Y8Z6-F1
#
_cell.length_a   1.000
_cell.length_b   1.000
_cell.length_c   1.000
_cell.angle_alpha   90.00
_cell.angle_beta   90.00
_cell.angle_gamma   90.00
#
_symmetry.space_group_name_H-M   'P 1'
#
loop_
_entity.id
_entity.type
_entity.pdbx_description
1 polymer ?
#
loop_
_entity_poly.entity_id
_entity_poly.type
_entity_poly.pdbx_seq_one_letter_code
_entity_poly.pdbx_strand_id
1 'polypeptide(L)' 'MAEKEEIEILISDDGHLKFHIRGIKGPRCVDIAKSLANECGRIKEITYTSEYYQKEKEKREIRGLRKN' A
#
# COMPACT_ATOMS: atom_id res chain seq x y z
N MET A 1 13.85 1.96 -13.31
CA MET A 1 13.98 1.39 -11.95
C MET A 1 12.59 0.96 -11.51
N ALA A 2 12.39 -0.33 -11.23
CA ALA A 2 11.10 -0.81 -10.76
C ALA A 2 10.82 -0.26 -9.36
N GLU A 3 9.60 0.23 -9.14
CA GLU A 3 9.13 0.63 -7.80
C GLU A 3 8.88 -0.68 -7.03
N LYS A 4 9.61 -0.89 -5.92
CA LYS A 4 9.42 -2.06 -5.05
C LYS A 4 8.33 -1.73 -4.04
N GLU A 5 7.33 -2.60 -3.95
CA GLU A 5 6.29 -2.54 -2.92
C GLU A 5 6.68 -3.52 -1.81
N GLU A 6 6.79 -3.06 -0.58
CA GLU A 6 7.21 -3.86 0.58
C GLU A 6 6.21 -3.66 1.72
N ILE A 7 5.86 -4.77 2.39
CA ILE A 7 4.97 -4.76 3.56
C ILE A 7 5.70 -5.48 4.69
N GLU A 8 6.07 -4.71 5.72
CA GLU A 8 6.62 -5.27 6.95
C GLU A 8 5.47 -5.51 7.93
N ILE A 9 5.42 -6.71 8.51
CA ILE A 9 4.42 -7.11 9.50
C ILE A 9 5.17 -7.42 10.80
N LEU A 10 4.84 -6.69 11.85
CA LEU A 10 5.36 -6.92 13.20
C LEU A 10 4.22 -7.46 14.06
N ILE A 11 4.48 -8.60 14.71
CA ILE A 11 3.57 -9.24 15.66
C ILE A 11 4.19 -9.10 17.05
N SER A 12 3.54 -8.32 17.92
CA SER A 12 3.94 -8.19 19.32
C SER A 12 3.51 -9.41 20.12
N ASP A 13 4.16 -9.65 21.26
CA ASP A 13 3.81 -10.73 22.20
C ASP A 13 2.40 -10.57 22.81
N ASP A 14 1.90 -9.34 22.94
CA ASP A 14 0.50 -9.03 23.29
C ASP A 14 -0.52 -9.36 22.16
N GLY A 15 -0.08 -9.91 21.02
CA GLY A 15 -0.95 -10.21 19.87
C GLY A 15 -1.34 -8.98 19.04
N HIS A 16 -0.66 -7.85 19.26
CA HIS A 16 -0.84 -6.65 18.45
C HIS A 16 -0.10 -6.74 17.12
N LEU A 17 -0.77 -6.35 16.04
CA LEU A 17 -0.20 -6.32 14.69
C LEU A 17 0.11 -4.89 14.28
N LYS A 18 1.33 -4.67 13.76
CA LYS A 18 1.76 -3.40 13.17
C LYS A 18 2.20 -3.64 11.73
N PHE A 19 1.54 -2.96 10.81
CA PHE A 19 1.83 -3.02 9.38
C PHE A 19 2.59 -1.77 8.95
N HIS A 20 3.67 -1.95 8.21
CA HIS A 20 4.43 -0.85 7.62
C HIS A 20 4.56 -1.07 6.11
N ILE A 21 3.86 -0.23 5.35
CA ILE A 21 3.74 -0.33 3.89
C ILE A 21 4.69 0.70 3.27
N ARG A 22 5.62 0.24 2.43
CA ARG A 22 6.59 1.09 1.71
C ARG A 22 6.46 0.89 0.20
N GLY A 23 6.69 1.95 -0.56
CA GLY A 23 6.68 1.92 -2.02
C GLY A 23 5.30 1.99 -2.67
N ILE A 24 4.23 1.99 -1.87
CA ILE A 24 2.85 2.16 -2.35
C ILE A 24 2.41 3.60 -2.08
N LYS A 25 2.31 4.38 -3.16
CA LYS A 25 1.97 5.81 -3.11
C LYS A 25 0.47 6.01 -3.21
N GLY A 26 -0.03 7.10 -2.63
CA GLY A 26 -1.42 7.48 -2.79
C GLY A 26 -2.40 6.62 -1.96
N PRO A 27 -3.70 6.69 -2.27
CA PRO A 27 -4.76 6.09 -1.46
C PRO A 27 -4.70 4.55 -1.43
N ARG A 28 -4.07 3.91 -2.43
CA ARG A 28 -3.94 2.45 -2.51
C ARG A 28 -3.26 1.83 -1.29
N CYS A 29 -2.36 2.55 -0.61
CA CYS A 29 -1.75 2.03 0.63
C CYS A 29 -2.78 1.88 1.76
N VAL A 30 -3.81 2.72 1.79
CA VAL A 30 -4.89 2.67 2.79
C VAL A 30 -5.85 1.52 2.51
N ASP A 31 -6.15 1.25 1.24
CA ASP A 31 -6.99 0.11 0.86
C ASP A 31 -6.35 -1.21 1.31
N ILE A 32 -5.04 -1.35 1.11
CA ILE A 32 -4.28 -2.53 1.57
C ILE A 32 -4.31 -2.64 3.09
N ALA A 33 -4.07 -1.53 3.81
CA ALA A 33 -4.16 -1.52 5.27
C ALA A 33 -5.55 -1.93 5.79
N LYS A 34 -6.63 -1.51 5.11
CA LYS A 34 -8.01 -1.88 5.45
C LYS A 34 -8.30 -3.35 5.17
N SER A 35 -7.85 -3.89 4.04
CA SER A 35 -8.00 -5.31 3.73
C SER A 35 -7.30 -6.18 4.77
N LEU A 36 -6.04 -5.87 5.09
CA LEU A 36 -5.28 -6.56 6.14
C LEU A 36 -5.98 -6.46 7.50
N ALA A 37 -6.53 -5.29 7.83
CA ALA A 37 -7.26 -5.14 9.07
C ALA A 37 -8.56 -5.97 9.11
N ASN A 38 -9.32 -6.04 8.02
CA ASN A 38 -10.54 -6.87 7.98
C ASN A 38 -10.25 -8.35 8.22
N GLU A 39 -9.10 -8.84 7.77
CA GLU A 39 -8.69 -10.23 7.98
C GLU A 39 -8.11 -10.46 9.38
N CYS A 40 -7.32 -9.51 9.89
CA CYS A 40 -6.58 -9.69 11.13
C CYS A 40 -7.27 -9.12 12.39
N GLY A 41 -8.26 -8.23 12.26
CA GLY A 41 -8.99 -7.66 13.40
C GLY A 41 -9.55 -6.25 13.17
N ARG A 42 -9.16 -5.31 14.04
CA ARG A 42 -9.62 -3.90 13.98
C ARG A 42 -8.43 -2.95 14.04
N ILE A 43 -8.48 -1.91 13.22
CA ILE A 43 -7.46 -0.86 13.23
C ILE A 43 -7.61 -0.04 14.52
N LYS A 44 -6.55 0.01 15.33
CA LYS A 44 -6.47 0.93 16.48
C LYS A 44 -5.98 2.31 16.05
N GLU A 45 -5.00 2.37 15.13
CA GLU A 45 -4.35 3.61 14.71
C GLU A 45 -3.84 3.48 13.26
N ILE A 46 -3.85 4.60 12.52
CA ILE A 46 -3.24 4.71 11.19
C ILE A 46 -2.31 5.93 11.19
N THR A 47 -1.07 5.72 10.76
CA THR A 47 -0.10 6.81 10.53
C THR A 47 0.24 6.89 9.06
N TYR A 48 -0.02 8.04 8.44
CA TYR A 48 0.33 8.27 7.04
C TYR A 48 1.79 8.70 6.92
N THR A 49 2.54 8.06 6.04
CA THR A 49 3.88 8.51 5.65
C THR A 49 3.79 9.51 4.51
N SER A 50 4.89 10.20 4.19
CA SER A 50 4.95 11.14 3.06
C SER A 50 4.55 10.50 1.73
N GLU A 51 4.71 9.18 1.56
CA GLU A 51 4.34 8.41 0.37
C GLU A 51 2.84 8.40 0.11
N TYR A 52 2.01 8.45 1.16
CA TYR A 52 0.55 8.54 1.04
C TYR A 52 0.11 9.79 0.26
N TYR A 53 0.84 10.90 0.43
CA TYR A 53 0.53 12.17 -0.23
C TYR A 53 1.13 12.29 -1.64
N GLN A 54 1.95 11.31 -2.06
CA GLN A 54 2.50 11.29 -3.41
C GLN A 54 1.45 10.82 -4.40
N LYS A 55 1.41 11.47 -5.58
CA LYS A 55 0.55 11.02 -6.67
C LYS A 55 0.99 9.63 -7.13
N GLU A 56 0.01 8.72 -7.21
CA GLU A 56 0.19 7.43 -7.85
C GLU A 56 0.56 7.69 -9.32
N LYS A 57 1.66 7.10 -9.80
CA LYS A 57 2.02 7.22 -11.21
C LYS A 57 1.03 6.37 -11.99
N GLU A 58 0.09 7.02 -12.68
CA GLU A 58 -0.76 6.36 -13.67
C GLU A 58 0.15 5.61 -14.65
N LYS A 59 0.12 4.27 -14.60
CA LYS A 59 0.70 3.45 -15.65
C LYS A 59 -0.14 3.70 -16.89
N ARG A 60 0.30 4.61 -17.75
CA ARG A 60 -0.27 4.76 -19.09
C ARG A 60 -0.01 3.45 -19.84
N GLU A 61 -0.99 2.58 -19.87
CA GLU A 61 -1.00 1.44 -20.77
C GLU A 61 -1.18 2.01 -22.18
N ILE A 62 -0.09 2.11 -22.94
CA ILE A 62 -0.17 2.46 -24.36
C ILE A 62 -0.74 1.24 -25.07
N ARG A 63 -2.07 1.09 -25.07
CA ARG A 63 -2.77 0.12 -25.93
C ARG A 63 -2.38 0.42 -27.37
N GLY A 64 -1.75 -0.57 -28.00
CA GLY A 64 -0.96 -0.42 -29.22
C GLY A 64 -1.61 0.43 -30.31
N LEU A 65 -0.79 1.31 -30.89
CA LEU A 65 -1.04 1.94 -32.18
C LEU A 65 -1.27 0.80 -33.20
N ARG A 66 -2.50 0.65 -33.67
CA ARG A 66 -2.83 -0.24 -34.80
C ARG A 66 -2.09 0.31 -36.02
N LYS A 67 -0.91 -0.24 -36.32
CA LYS A 67 -0.22 0.03 -37.59
C LYS A 67 -0.90 -0.79 -38.68
N ASN A 68 -1.25 -0.03 -39.72
CA ASN A 68 -1.91 -0.34 -40.98
C ASN A 68 -1.58 -1.72 -41.57
#